data_AF-A0AA38GPI2-F1
#
_entry.id   AF-A0AA38GPI2-F1
#
_cell.length_a   1.000
_cell.length_b   1.000
_cell.length_c   1.000
_cell.angle_alpha   90.00
_cell.angle_beta   90.00
_cell.angle_gamma   90.00
#
_symmetry.space_group_name_H-M   'P 1'
#
loop_
_entity.id
_entity.type
_entity.pdbx_description
1 polymer ?
#
loop_
_entity_poly.entity_id
_entity_poly.type
_entity_poly.pdbx_seq_one_letter_code
_entity_poly.pdbx_strand_id
1 'polypeptide(L)'
;MGDSNSYSYGSLLERLNCRQPSMQRFAVIGIFEKLKNGPPHLSLRSVAGREALFQCLHSSHAPVIDQAVRELSLLVEEEKGHMDAPEAFHELQAALDASPSHSVETITKAIGYLSRLLYKRRSPHISSLFSPENHPFIK
;
A
#
# COMPACT_ATOMS: atom_id res chain seq x y z
N MET A 1 -32.04 8.39 -5.59
CA MET A 1 -31.34 7.71 -4.48
C MET A 1 -29.87 8.05 -4.61
N GLY A 2 -29.39 9.00 -3.81
CA GLY A 2 -28.01 9.46 -3.88
C GLY A 2 -27.07 8.46 -3.20
N ASP A 3 -25.93 8.19 -3.82
CA ASP A 3 -24.94 7.22 -3.38
C ASP A 3 -24.31 7.62 -2.03
N SER A 4 -24.84 7.08 -0.93
CA SER A 4 -24.18 7.11 0.39
C SER A 4 -22.78 6.47 0.38
N ASN A 5 -22.41 5.79 -0.71
CA ASN A 5 -21.11 5.15 -0.92
C ASN A 5 -19.98 6.10 -1.36
N SER A 6 -20.26 7.36 -1.72
CA SER A 6 -19.16 8.27 -2.11
C SER A 6 -18.37 8.80 -0.90
N TYR A 7 -19.00 8.86 0.28
CA TYR A 7 -18.48 9.50 1.50
C TYR A 7 -17.77 8.55 2.49
N SER A 8 -17.67 7.26 2.20
CA SER A 8 -17.05 6.28 3.10
C SER A 8 -16.38 5.13 2.32
N TYR A 9 -15.60 4.32 3.04
CA TYR A 9 -15.02 3.06 2.56
C TYR A 9 -15.88 1.84 2.88
N GLY A 10 -16.95 1.97 3.69
CA GLY A 10 -17.66 0.84 4.29
C GLY A 10 -17.99 -0.31 3.33
N SER A 11 -18.65 -0.03 2.20
CA SER A 11 -18.99 -1.07 1.23
C SER A 11 -17.80 -1.70 0.52
N LEU A 12 -16.67 -1.00 0.40
CA LEU A 12 -15.44 -1.55 -0.16
C LEU A 12 -14.75 -2.45 0.87
N LEU A 13 -14.70 -2.03 2.14
CA LEU A 13 -14.13 -2.82 3.22
C LEU A 13 -14.92 -4.12 3.46
N GLU A 14 -16.25 -4.07 3.39
CA GLU A 14 -17.09 -5.26 3.43
C GLU A 14 -16.74 -6.25 2.31
N ARG A 15 -16.48 -5.74 1.10
CA ARG A 15 -16.12 -6.56 -0.07
C ARG A 15 -14.73 -7.20 0.01
N LEU A 16 -13.84 -6.71 0.87
CA LEU A 16 -12.56 -7.38 1.14
C LEU A 16 -12.77 -8.76 1.77
N ASN A 17 -13.88 -8.95 2.51
CA ASN A 17 -14.21 -10.19 3.20
C ASN A 17 -15.06 -11.16 2.36
N CYS A 18 -15.40 -10.79 1.12
CA CYS A 18 -16.10 -11.70 0.21
C CYS A 18 -15.20 -12.84 -0.24
N ARG A 19 -15.75 -14.05 -0.42
CA ARG A 19 -14.98 -15.22 -0.91
C ARG A 19 -14.53 -15.13 -2.37
N GLN A 20 -15.04 -14.14 -3.12
CA GLN A 20 -14.77 -14.01 -4.55
C GLN A 20 -13.54 -13.13 -4.80
N PRO A 21 -12.42 -13.68 -5.34
CA PRO A 21 -11.18 -12.93 -5.50
C PRO A 21 -11.28 -11.71 -6.43
N SER A 22 -12.13 -11.77 -7.46
CA SER A 22 -12.35 -10.61 -8.35
C SER A 22 -13.01 -9.44 -7.63
N MET A 23 -13.97 -9.72 -6.74
CA MET A 23 -14.62 -8.68 -5.92
C MET A 23 -13.65 -8.07 -4.91
N GLN A 24 -12.81 -8.92 -4.29
CA GLN A 24 -11.77 -8.47 -3.37
C GLN A 24 -10.80 -7.51 -4.06
N ARG A 25 -10.27 -7.88 -5.24
CA ARG A 25 -9.38 -7.01 -6.01
C ARG A 25 -10.06 -5.71 -6.44
N PHE A 26 -11.31 -5.78 -6.89
CA PHE A 26 -12.08 -4.59 -7.23
C PHE A 26 -12.24 -3.64 -6.03
N ALA A 27 -12.49 -4.19 -4.85
CA ALA A 27 -12.61 -3.40 -3.62
C ALA A 27 -11.29 -2.70 -3.26
N VAL A 28 -10.15 -3.39 -3.36
CA VAL A 28 -8.83 -2.79 -3.17
C VAL A 28 -8.59 -1.65 -4.15
N ILE A 29 -8.82 -1.87 -5.45
CA ILE A 29 -8.65 -0.82 -6.48
C ILE A 29 -9.52 0.40 -6.14
N GLY A 30 -10.79 0.19 -5.76
CA GLY A 30 -11.69 1.27 -5.37
C GLY A 30 -11.23 2.04 -4.12
N ILE A 31 -10.63 1.35 -3.15
CA ILE A 31 -10.05 1.98 -1.96
C ILE A 31 -8.87 2.87 -2.36
N PHE A 32 -7.93 2.33 -3.16
CA PHE A 32 -6.76 3.08 -3.61
C PHE A 32 -7.11 4.27 -4.52
N GLU A 33 -8.12 4.13 -5.38
CA GLU A 33 -8.65 5.26 -6.15
C GLU A 33 -9.24 6.35 -5.24
N LYS A 34 -9.94 5.99 -4.16
CA LYS A 34 -10.39 6.96 -3.16
C LYS A 34 -9.25 7.58 -2.36
N LEU A 35 -8.22 6.81 -1.98
CA LEU A 35 -7.03 7.34 -1.29
C LEU A 35 -6.31 8.40 -2.13
N LYS A 36 -6.29 8.22 -3.46
CA LYS A 36 -5.64 9.09 -4.44
C LYS A 36 -6.47 10.31 -4.82
N ASN A 37 -7.73 10.09 -5.18
CA ASN A 37 -8.60 11.07 -5.84
C ASN A 37 -9.80 11.51 -4.99
N GLY A 38 -9.99 10.90 -3.83
CA GLY A 38 -11.13 11.17 -2.96
C GLY A 38 -11.05 12.52 -2.24
N PRO A 39 -12.14 12.90 -1.56
CA PRO A 39 -12.16 14.11 -0.73
C PRO A 39 -11.14 14.01 0.43
N PRO A 40 -10.72 15.14 1.04
CA PRO A 40 -9.66 15.14 2.06
C PRO A 40 -9.87 14.18 3.23
N HIS A 41 -11.13 13.94 3.64
CA HIS A 41 -11.50 13.00 4.71
C HIS A 41 -11.38 11.51 4.33
N LEU A 42 -11.18 11.20 3.05
CA LEU A 42 -10.86 9.86 2.50
C LEU A 42 -9.51 9.87 1.78
N SER A 43 -8.69 10.89 1.98
CA SER A 43 -7.34 10.89 1.41
C SER A 43 -6.43 9.95 2.19
N LEU A 44 -5.30 9.56 1.60
CA LEU A 44 -4.24 8.81 2.30
C LEU A 44 -3.77 9.48 3.62
N ARG A 45 -3.90 10.82 3.72
CA ARG A 45 -3.49 11.58 4.91
C ARG A 45 -4.56 11.61 6.00
N SER A 46 -5.78 11.14 5.71
CA SER A 46 -6.86 11.04 6.69
C SER A 46 -6.75 9.79 7.55
N VAL A 47 -7.34 9.83 8.76
CA VAL A 47 -7.43 8.65 9.65
C VAL A 47 -8.16 7.50 8.96
N ALA A 48 -9.29 7.79 8.29
CA ALA A 48 -10.05 6.79 7.56
C ALA A 48 -9.26 6.17 6.41
N GLY A 49 -8.46 6.97 5.71
CA GLY A 49 -7.61 6.49 4.62
C GLY A 49 -6.49 5.57 5.11
N ARG A 50 -5.81 5.94 6.20
CA ARG A 50 -4.78 5.09 6.82
C ARG A 50 -5.35 3.76 7.32
N GLU A 51 -6.53 3.80 7.94
CA GLU A 51 -7.22 2.60 8.39
C GLU A 51 -7.62 1.69 7.21
N ALA A 52 -8.12 2.27 6.11
CA ALA A 52 -8.45 1.50 4.92
C ALA A 52 -7.22 0.87 4.26
N LEU A 53 -6.08 1.58 4.24
CA LEU A 53 -4.80 1.03 3.77
C LEU A 53 -4.34 -0.12 4.68
N PHE A 54 -4.39 0.09 5.99
CA PHE A 54 -4.02 -0.92 7.00
C PHE A 54 -4.82 -2.21 6.79
N GLN A 55 -6.15 -2.11 6.66
CA GLN A 55 -7.02 -3.27 6.43
C GLN A 55 -6.72 -4.01 5.11
N CYS A 56 -6.29 -3.30 4.07
CA CYS A 56 -5.86 -3.94 2.83
C CYS A 56 -4.56 -4.74 3.01
N LEU A 57 -3.54 -4.14 3.64
CA LEU A 57 -2.23 -4.75 3.81
C LEU A 57 -2.21 -5.89 4.85
N HIS A 58 -3.10 -5.83 5.84
CA HIS A 58 -3.22 -6.81 6.92
C HIS A 58 -4.38 -7.79 6.71
N SER A 59 -4.92 -7.87 5.50
CA SER A 59 -6.01 -8.82 5.19
C SER A 59 -5.53 -10.26 5.35
N SER A 60 -6.43 -11.16 5.75
CA SER A 60 -6.16 -12.61 5.74
C SER A 60 -6.23 -13.22 4.34
N HIS A 61 -6.76 -12.48 3.36
CA HIS A 61 -7.00 -12.96 2.00
C HIS A 61 -5.84 -12.59 1.07
N ALA A 62 -5.14 -13.58 0.53
CA ALA A 62 -4.04 -13.36 -0.42
C ALA A 62 -4.39 -12.43 -1.61
N PRO A 63 -5.58 -12.56 -2.27
CA PRO A 63 -5.93 -11.66 -3.37
C PRO A 63 -6.03 -10.18 -2.99
N VAL A 64 -6.34 -9.89 -1.72
CA VAL A 64 -6.41 -8.52 -1.20
C VAL A 64 -5.00 -7.97 -1.05
N ILE A 65 -4.11 -8.72 -0.41
CA ILE A 65 -2.72 -8.29 -0.17
C ILE A 65 -1.97 -8.12 -1.48
N ASP A 66 -2.08 -9.10 -2.40
CA ASP A 66 -1.43 -9.05 -3.71
C ASP A 66 -1.81 -7.79 -4.49
N GLN A 67 -3.10 -7.45 -4.48
CA GLN A 67 -3.56 -6.22 -5.13
C GLN A 67 -3.12 -4.97 -4.36
N ALA A 68 -3.16 -5.01 -3.02
CA ALA A 68 -2.82 -3.86 -2.19
C ALA A 68 -1.35 -3.45 -2.34
N VAL A 69 -0.42 -4.42 -2.33
CA VAL A 69 1.00 -4.13 -2.55
C VAL A 69 1.27 -3.61 -3.95
N ARG A 70 0.49 -4.07 -4.94
CA ARG A 70 0.56 -3.57 -6.32
C ARG A 70 0.11 -2.11 -6.39
N GLU A 71 -1.06 -1.78 -5.86
CA GLU A 71 -1.59 -0.42 -5.88
C GLU A 71 -0.72 0.54 -5.05
N LEU A 72 -0.19 0.09 -3.90
CA LEU A 72 0.77 0.86 -3.11
C LEU A 72 2.06 1.15 -3.89
N SER A 73 2.58 0.15 -4.62
CA SER A 73 3.75 0.35 -5.46
C SER A 73 3.50 1.37 -6.58
N LEU A 74 2.28 1.37 -7.15
CA LEU A 74 1.87 2.37 -8.14
C LEU A 74 1.75 3.77 -7.54
N LEU A 75 1.24 3.92 -6.31
CA LEU A 75 1.18 5.23 -5.64
C LEU A 75 2.56 5.86 -5.44
N VAL A 76 3.58 5.05 -5.17
CA VAL A 76 4.99 5.50 -5.08
C VAL A 76 5.57 5.80 -6.46
N GLU A 77 5.12 5.07 -7.48
CA GLU A 77 5.56 5.28 -8.86
C GLU A 77 4.95 6.54 -9.48
N GLU A 78 3.75 6.94 -9.08
CA GLU A 78 3.10 8.13 -9.63
C GLU A 78 3.86 9.42 -9.31
N GLU A 79 4.13 10.22 -10.36
CA GLU A 79 4.89 11.48 -10.27
C GLU A 79 4.21 12.54 -9.39
N LYS A 80 2.89 12.43 -9.19
CA LYS A 80 2.13 13.30 -8.29
C LYS A 80 2.50 13.18 -6.81
N GLY A 81 3.29 12.15 -6.42
CA GLY A 81 3.81 12.03 -5.06
C GLY A 81 2.71 11.77 -4.02
N HIS A 82 1.69 10.98 -4.36
CA HIS A 82 0.61 10.64 -3.43
C HIS A 82 1.12 9.94 -2.17
N MET A 83 2.16 9.13 -2.31
CA MET A 83 2.86 8.46 -1.21
C MET A 83 4.37 8.56 -1.44
N ASP A 84 5.12 8.90 -0.40
CA ASP A 84 6.58 8.85 -0.48
C ASP A 84 7.10 7.43 -0.23
N ALA A 85 8.31 7.15 -0.70
CA ALA A 85 8.87 5.82 -0.58
C ALA A 85 9.13 5.37 0.88
N PRO A 86 9.64 6.24 1.78
CA PRO A 86 9.77 5.90 3.20
C PRO A 86 8.45 5.47 3.85
N GLU A 87 7.34 6.16 3.59
CA GLU A 87 6.00 5.81 4.07
C GLU A 87 5.56 4.45 3.54
N ALA A 88 5.73 4.20 2.24
CA ALA A 88 5.44 2.90 1.65
C ALA A 88 6.25 1.75 2.28
N PHE A 89 7.54 1.98 2.54
CA PHE A 89 8.37 0.98 3.21
C PHE A 89 7.97 0.75 4.66
N HIS A 90 7.52 1.78 5.36
CA HIS A 90 7.04 1.64 6.73
C HIS A 90 5.77 0.78 6.77
N GLU A 91 4.80 1.06 5.89
CA GLU A 91 3.56 0.28 5.79
C GLU A 91 3.82 -1.18 5.40
N LEU A 92 4.73 -1.42 4.45
CA LEU A 92 5.11 -2.78 4.05
C LEU A 92 5.87 -3.54 5.16
N GLN A 93 6.72 -2.86 5.93
CA GLN A 93 7.40 -3.48 7.08
C GLN A 93 6.41 -3.83 8.19
N ALA A 94 5.50 -2.91 8.54
CA ALA A 94 4.45 -3.19 9.52
C ALA A 94 3.57 -4.38 9.09
N ALA A 95 3.20 -4.43 7.81
CA ALA A 95 2.47 -5.56 7.24
C ALA A 95 3.28 -6.86 7.30
N LEU A 96 4.59 -6.81 7.02
CA LEU A 96 5.48 -7.98 7.09
C LEU A 96 5.57 -8.54 8.51
N ASP A 97 5.73 -7.68 9.51
CA ASP A 97 5.86 -8.07 10.92
C ASP A 97 4.61 -8.77 11.46
N ALA A 98 3.43 -8.38 10.95
CA ALA A 98 2.14 -8.96 11.33
C ALA A 98 1.64 -10.05 10.38
N SER A 99 2.41 -10.40 9.34
CA SER A 99 1.90 -11.23 8.24
C SER A 99 1.80 -12.72 8.55
N PRO A 100 0.72 -13.39 8.10
CA PRO A 100 0.71 -14.83 8.03
C PRO A 100 1.71 -15.33 6.97
N SER A 101 2.18 -16.57 7.10
CA SER A 101 3.28 -17.11 6.29
C SER A 101 3.05 -17.04 4.77
N HIS A 102 1.79 -17.07 4.30
CA HIS A 102 1.47 -16.99 2.87
C HIS A 102 1.63 -15.59 2.27
N SER A 103 1.65 -14.53 3.08
CA SER A 103 1.73 -13.14 2.63
C SER A 103 3.16 -12.60 2.59
N VAL A 104 4.06 -13.23 3.35
CA VAL A 104 5.46 -12.83 3.53
C VAL A 104 6.20 -12.71 2.19
N GLU A 105 6.01 -13.69 1.30
CA GLU A 105 6.67 -13.69 -0.01
C GLU A 105 6.24 -12.49 -0.86
N THR A 106 4.93 -12.22 -0.94
CA THR A 106 4.37 -11.08 -1.69
C THR A 106 4.90 -9.74 -1.16
N ILE A 107 4.88 -9.55 0.17
CA ILE A 107 5.33 -8.29 0.78
C ILE A 107 6.85 -8.11 0.60
N THR A 108 7.64 -9.17 0.76
CA THR A 108 9.09 -9.12 0.52
C THR A 108 9.41 -8.76 -0.93
N LYS A 109 8.68 -9.33 -1.90
CA LYS A 109 8.81 -8.99 -3.31
C LYS A 109 8.45 -7.53 -3.59
N ALA A 110 7.42 -6.98 -2.93
CA ALA A 110 7.04 -5.57 -3.05
C ALA A 110 8.14 -4.64 -2.52
N ILE A 111 8.72 -4.94 -1.35
CA ILE A 111 9.87 -4.21 -0.79
C ILE A 111 11.05 -4.24 -1.77
N GLY A 112 11.38 -5.42 -2.32
CA GLY A 112 12.44 -5.56 -3.32
C GLY A 112 12.16 -4.78 -4.61
N TYR A 113 10.91 -4.78 -5.08
CA TYR A 113 10.47 -4.00 -6.24
C TYR A 113 10.67 -2.50 -6.01
N LEU A 114 10.17 -1.96 -4.89
CA LEU A 114 10.31 -0.55 -4.54
C LEU A 114 11.78 -0.15 -4.40
N SER A 115 12.59 -0.98 -3.73
CA SER A 115 14.03 -0.73 -3.61
C SER A 115 14.71 -0.59 -4.98
N ARG A 116 14.37 -1.48 -5.94
CA ARG A 116 14.88 -1.41 -7.31
C ARG A 116 14.35 -0.19 -8.08
N LEU A 117 13.06 0.15 -7.92
CA LEU A 117 12.45 1.32 -8.55
C LEU A 117 13.15 2.61 -8.12
N LEU A 118 13.39 2.73 -6.81
CA LEU A 118 14.07 3.85 -6.18
C LEU A 118 15.53 3.98 -6.61
N TYR A 119 16.24 2.85 -6.66
CA TYR A 119 17.61 2.82 -7.17
C TYR A 119 17.67 3.30 -8.63
N LYS A 120 16.76 2.80 -9.50
CA LYS A 120 16.68 3.21 -10.91
C LYS A 120 16.39 4.70 -11.09
N ARG A 121 15.59 5.30 -10.20
CA ARG A 121 15.24 6.74 -10.27
C ARG A 121 16.39 7.67 -9.89
N ARG A 122 17.48 7.17 -9.30
CA ARG A 122 18.67 7.96 -8.94
C ARG A 122 18.34 9.29 -8.26
N SER A 123 17.35 9.29 -7.36
CA SER A 123 17.02 10.49 -6.57
C SER A 123 18.13 10.74 -5.55
N PRO A 124 18.68 11.96 -5.43
CA PRO A 124 19.76 12.28 -4.49
C PRO A 124 19.40 12.00 -3.01
N HIS A 125 18.11 11.94 -2.67
CA HIS A 125 17.62 11.56 -1.34
C HIS A 125 17.76 10.07 -1.01
N ILE A 126 17.94 9.20 -2.01
CA ILE A 126 18.02 7.75 -1.86
C ILE A 126 19.47 7.28 -1.66
N SER A 127 20.44 8.04 -2.16
CA SER A 127 21.87 7.82 -1.90
C SER A 127 22.22 7.79 -0.42
N SER A 128 21.46 8.49 0.44
CA SER A 128 21.67 8.46 1.89
C SER A 128 21.10 7.20 2.55
N LEU A 129 19.99 6.65 2.04
CA LEU A 129 19.35 5.43 2.57
C LEU A 129 20.15 4.17 2.27
N PHE A 130 20.82 4.13 1.10
CA PHE A 130 21.72 3.05 0.72
C PHE A 130 23.20 3.42 0.89
N SER A 131 23.49 4.47 1.67
CA SER A 131 24.86 4.79 2.03
C SER A 131 25.44 3.60 2.81
N PRO A 132 26.65 3.13 2.49
CA PRO A 132 27.29 2.01 3.21
C PRO A 132 27.31 2.24 4.72
N GLU A 133 27.39 3.49 5.15
CA GLU A 133 27.44 3.93 6.56
C GLU A 133 26.12 3.71 7.32
N ASN A 134 24.99 3.55 6.62
CA ASN A 134 23.67 3.28 7.20
C ASN A 134 23.24 1.81 7.05
N HIS A 135 24.08 0.96 6.46
CA HIS A 135 23.70 -0.42 6.19
C HIS A 135 23.88 -1.29 7.44
N PRO A 136 22.84 -1.97 7.95
CA PRO A 136 22.88 -2.67 9.25
C PRO A 136 23.90 -3.83 9.32
N PHE A 137 24.42 -4.28 8.17
CA PHE A 137 25.42 -5.34 8.07
C PHE A 137 26.79 -4.86 7.57
N ILE A 138 26.96 -3.57 7.28
CA ILE A 138 28.28 -2.99 6.96
C ILE A 138 28.69 -2.21 8.19
N LYS A 139 29.76 -2.67 8.86
CA LYS A 139 30.42 -1.96 9.95
C LYS A 139 31.62 -1.21 9.40
#